data_AF-A0A2H0D1P9-F1
#
_entry.id   AF-A0A2H0D1P9-F1
#
_cell.length_a   1.000
_cell.length_b   1.000
_cell.length_c   1.000
_cell.angle_alpha   90.00
_cell.angle_beta   90.00
_cell.angle_gamma   90.00
#
_symmetry.space_group_name_H-M   'P 1'
#
loop_
_entity.id
_entity.type
_entity.pdbx_description
1 polymer ?
#
loop_
_entity_poly.entity_id
_entity_poly.type
_entity_poly.pdbx_seq_one_letter_code
_entity_poly.pdbx_strand_id
1 'polypeptide(L)'
;MRLSALQKYILQECLNAKDYRINRVKLGDFYVNFKIKPRENLVAKIITKSLERLINKELLIGYGVRTPHKWFIREIKLTKKGQLAAKRLLGEQVRLPFRKQKTTGKEQRKR
;
A
#
# COMPACT_ATOMS: atom_id res chain seq x y z
N MET A 1 0.32 6.00 12.67
CA MET A 1 0.46 6.86 11.47
C MET A 1 -0.62 6.47 10.46
N ARG A 2 -1.44 7.40 9.97
CA ARG A 2 -2.51 7.06 9.00
C ARG A 2 -1.94 7.05 7.57
N LEU A 3 -2.01 5.89 6.91
CA LEU A 3 -1.61 5.69 5.51
C LEU A 3 -2.85 5.44 4.65
N SER A 4 -2.87 5.98 3.44
CA SER A 4 -3.95 5.69 2.48
C SER A 4 -3.85 4.26 1.95
N ALA A 5 -4.95 3.75 1.37
CA ALA A 5 -4.95 2.43 0.75
C ALA A 5 -3.84 2.27 -0.31
N LEU A 6 -3.67 3.27 -1.18
CA LEU A 6 -2.59 3.30 -2.16
C LEU A 6 -1.20 3.29 -1.50
N GLN A 7 -1.00 4.06 -0.43
CA GLN A 7 0.28 4.08 0.27
C GLN A 7 0.61 2.74 0.92
N LYS A 8 -0.38 2.06 1.51
CA LYS A 8 -0.21 0.71 2.05
C LYS A 8 0.12 -0.28 0.95
N TYR A 9 -0.59 -0.22 -0.18
CA TYR A 9 -0.32 -1.03 -1.36
C TYR A 9 1.13 -0.85 -1.85
N ILE A 10 1.59 0.39 -2.02
CA ILE A 10 2.97 0.68 -2.44
C ILE A 10 4.00 0.03 -1.50
N LEU A 11 3.81 0.14 -0.18
CA LEU A 11 4.73 -0.45 0.80
C LEU A 11 4.72 -1.97 0.74
N GLN A 12 3.55 -2.59 0.52
CA GLN A 12 3.40 -4.04 0.39
C GLN A 12 4.05 -4.57 -0.89
N GLU A 13 3.81 -3.91 -2.03
CA GLU A 13 4.44 -4.26 -3.31
C GLU A 13 5.97 -4.14 -3.23
N CYS A 14 6.47 -3.10 -2.57
CA CYS A 14 7.90 -3.00 -2.32
C CYS A 14 8.39 -4.16 -1.45
N LEU A 15 7.67 -4.50 -0.37
CA LEU A 15 8.09 -5.55 0.56
C LEU A 15 8.18 -6.93 -0.10
N ASN A 16 7.30 -7.21 -1.08
CA ASN A 16 7.27 -8.47 -1.82
C ASN A 16 8.33 -8.56 -2.93
N ALA A 17 8.98 -7.44 -3.29
CA ALA A 17 10.00 -7.42 -4.34
C ALA A 17 11.36 -7.92 -3.83
N LYS A 18 12.11 -8.59 -4.70
CA LYS A 18 13.38 -9.28 -4.40
C LYS A 18 14.47 -8.41 -3.74
N ASP A 19 14.42 -7.08 -3.91
CA ASP A 19 15.37 -6.11 -3.31
C ASP A 19 14.69 -4.94 -2.58
N TYR A 20 13.42 -5.11 -2.21
CA TYR A 20 12.58 -4.04 -1.71
C TYR A 20 12.43 -2.85 -2.65
N ARG A 21 12.71 -3.06 -3.94
CA ARG A 21 12.78 -2.04 -4.99
C ARG A 21 11.79 -2.38 -6.10
N ILE A 22 11.02 -1.40 -6.53
CA ILE A 22 10.06 -1.54 -7.62
C ILE A 22 10.10 -0.36 -8.58
N ASN A 23 9.74 -0.63 -9.83
CA ASN A 23 9.54 0.39 -10.84
C ASN A 23 8.16 1.04 -10.67
N ARG A 24 8.09 2.36 -10.85
CA ARG A 24 6.86 3.15 -10.76
C ARG A 24 5.74 2.62 -11.66
N VAL A 25 6.07 2.05 -12.83
CA VAL A 25 5.07 1.54 -13.78
C VAL A 25 4.15 0.50 -13.13
N LYS A 26 4.70 -0.37 -12.27
CA LYS A 26 3.94 -1.41 -11.55
C LYS A 26 2.89 -0.85 -10.59
N LEU A 27 3.04 0.40 -10.15
CA LEU A 27 2.07 1.03 -9.25
C LEU A 27 0.74 1.36 -9.95
N GLY A 28 0.71 1.36 -11.29
CA GLY A 28 -0.52 1.50 -12.06
C GLY A 28 -1.49 0.35 -11.84
N ASP A 29 -0.98 -0.85 -11.51
CA ASP A 29 -1.76 -2.07 -11.32
C ASP A 29 -2.82 -1.94 -10.22
N PHE A 30 -2.56 -1.06 -9.23
CA PHE A 30 -3.54 -0.69 -8.21
C PHE A 30 -4.90 -0.29 -8.80
N TYR A 31 -4.90 0.44 -9.93
CA TYR A 31 -6.11 1.01 -10.51
C TYR A 31 -6.78 0.11 -11.57
N VAL A 32 -6.17 -1.02 -11.93
CA VAL A 32 -6.68 -1.89 -13.01
C VAL A 32 -8.06 -2.47 -12.67
N ASN A 33 -8.29 -2.82 -11.41
CA ASN A 33 -9.51 -3.48 -10.93
C ASN A 33 -10.63 -2.51 -10.51
N PHE A 34 -10.45 -1.20 -10.70
CA PHE A 34 -11.49 -0.22 -10.37
C PHE A 34 -12.59 -0.21 -11.44
N LYS A 35 -13.86 -0.28 -11.02
CA LYS A 35 -15.04 -0.23 -11.91
C LYS A 35 -15.04 0.98 -12.85
N ILE A 36 -14.55 2.13 -12.36
CA ILE A 36 -14.36 3.34 -13.14
C ILE A 36 -12.86 3.65 -13.14
N LYS A 37 -12.23 3.47 -14.31
CA LYS A 37 -10.81 3.78 -14.47
C LYS A 37 -10.60 5.29 -14.48
N PRO A 38 -9.79 5.85 -13.56
CA PRO A 38 -9.46 7.26 -13.59
C PRO A 38 -8.62 7.59 -14.84
N ARG A 39 -8.68 8.85 -15.31
CA ARG A 39 -7.81 9.31 -16.40
C ARG A 39 -6.34 9.08 -16.05
N GLU A 40 -5.54 8.61 -17.00
CA GLU A 40 -4.13 8.23 -16.80
C GLU A 40 -3.29 9.37 -16.17
N ASN A 41 -3.51 10.60 -16.64
CA ASN A 41 -2.84 11.78 -16.10
C ASN A 41 -3.12 12.01 -14.61
N LEU A 42 -4.35 11.70 -14.15
CA LEU A 42 -4.72 11.80 -12.73
C LEU A 42 -4.05 10.69 -11.92
N VAL A 43 -4.06 9.45 -12.42
CA VAL A 43 -3.39 8.31 -11.77
C VAL A 43 -1.91 8.61 -11.55
N ALA A 44 -1.21 9.08 -12.60
CA ALA A 44 0.20 9.44 -12.52
C ALA A 44 0.47 10.50 -11.45
N LYS A 45 -0.39 11.53 -11.36
CA LYS A 45 -0.29 12.62 -10.35
C LYS A 45 -0.56 12.11 -8.94
N ILE A 46 -1.56 11.25 -8.75
CA ILE A 46 -1.90 10.66 -7.45
C ILE A 46 -0.77 9.77 -6.94
N ILE A 47 -0.20 8.93 -7.82
CA ILE A 47 0.95 8.09 -7.49
C ILE A 47 2.13 8.96 -7.09
N THR A 48 2.52 9.95 -7.90
CA THR A 48 3.64 10.85 -7.59
C THR A 48 3.47 11.52 -6.23
N LYS A 49 2.31 12.12 -5.96
CA LYS A 49 2.03 12.75 -4.65
C LYS A 49 2.09 11.76 -3.49
N SER A 50 1.69 10.51 -3.73
CA SER A 50 1.76 9.46 -2.70
C SER A 50 3.20 9.03 -2.42
N LEU A 51 4.05 8.95 -3.46
CA LEU A 51 5.48 8.65 -3.33
C LEU A 51 6.21 9.76 -2.59
N GLU A 52 6.01 11.02 -2.98
CA GLU A 52 6.61 12.18 -2.31
C GLU A 52 6.26 12.19 -0.81
N ARG A 53 5.00 11.93 -0.46
CA ARG A 53 4.57 11.83 0.95
C ARG A 53 5.23 10.67 1.70
N LEU A 54 5.48 9.53 1.05
CA LEU A 54 6.15 8.39 1.68
C LEU A 54 7.66 8.63 1.84
N ILE A 55 8.27 9.34 0.89
CA ILE A 55 9.67 9.77 0.96
C ILE A 55 9.85 10.81 2.07
N ASN A 56 8.96 11.81 2.17
CA ASN A 56 8.98 12.81 3.25
C ASN A 56 8.79 12.18 4.64
N LYS A 57 8.23 10.98 4.72
CA LYS A 57 8.09 10.19 5.96
C LYS A 57 9.27 9.25 6.22
N GLU A 58 10.28 9.29 5.36
CA GLU A 58 11.49 8.45 5.37
C GLU A 58 11.19 6.96 5.23
N LEU A 59 10.06 6.60 4.61
CA LEU A 59 9.68 5.20 4.41
C LEU A 59 10.19 4.64 3.08
N LEU A 60 10.41 5.53 2.11
CA LEU A 60 10.89 5.19 0.78
C LEU A 60 12.09 6.05 0.41
N ILE A 61 12.95 5.50 -0.44
CA ILE A 61 13.97 6.19 -1.22
C ILE A 61 13.49 6.21 -2.66
N GLY A 62 13.43 7.39 -3.27
CA GLY A 62 13.15 7.54 -4.69
C GLY A 62 14.43 7.57 -5.51
N TYR A 63 14.45 6.85 -6.63
CA TYR A 63 15.49 6.92 -7.65
C TYR A 63 14.89 7.48 -8.93
N GLY A 64 15.60 8.43 -9.54
CA GLY A 64 15.10 9.06 -10.75
C GLY A 64 15.87 10.30 -11.14
N VAL A 65 15.29 11.06 -12.07
CA VAL A 65 15.93 12.23 -12.68
C VAL A 65 15.36 13.50 -12.06
N ARG A 66 16.21 14.30 -11.42
CA ARG A 66 15.83 15.66 -10.99
C ARG A 66 16.09 16.61 -12.15
N THR A 67 15.03 17.22 -12.64
CA THR A 67 15.10 18.37 -13.55
C THR A 67 14.96 19.67 -12.76
N PRO A 68 15.25 20.85 -13.34
CA PRO A 68 15.07 22.14 -12.65
C PRO A 68 13.66 22.29 -12.06
N HIS A 69 12.64 21.90 -12.82
CA HIS A 69 11.25 22.10 -12.42
C HIS A 69 10.68 20.98 -11.55
N LYS A 70 11.07 19.72 -11.79
CA LYS A 70 10.45 18.58 -11.07
C LYS A 70 11.36 17.38 -10.92
N TRP A 71 11.04 16.54 -9.93
CA TRP A 71 11.71 15.27 -9.72
C TRP A 71 10.89 14.13 -10.34
N PHE A 72 11.49 13.43 -11.30
CA PHE A 72 10.88 12.28 -11.95
C PHE A 72 11.35 10.99 -11.30
N ILE A 73 10.55 10.48 -10.37
CA ILE A 73 10.79 9.20 -9.72
C ILE A 73 10.50 8.07 -10.71
N ARG A 74 11.52 7.27 -11.04
CA ARG A 74 11.42 6.08 -11.90
C ARG A 74 11.25 4.82 -11.06
N GLU A 75 11.97 4.76 -9.96
CA GLU A 75 12.02 3.58 -9.09
C GLU A 75 11.99 4.01 -7.63
N ILE A 76 11.53 3.12 -6.78
CA ILE A 76 11.44 3.35 -5.35
C ILE A 76 11.95 2.14 -4.59
N LYS A 77 12.54 2.37 -3.42
CA LYS A 77 13.03 1.34 -2.51
C LYS A 77 12.60 1.60 -1.08
N LEU A 78 12.31 0.56 -0.30
CA LEU A 78 12.05 0.72 1.13
C LEU A 78 13.33 1.07 1.90
N THR A 79 13.21 2.02 2.83
CA THR A 79 14.20 2.23 3.89
C THR A 79 14.06 1.15 4.97
N LYS A 80 15.02 1.05 5.89
CA LYS A 80 14.90 0.18 7.09
C LYS A 80 13.62 0.51 7.89
N LYS A 81 13.34 1.81 8.07
CA LYS A 81 12.10 2.31 8.73
C LYS A 81 10.85 1.91 7.95
N GLY A 82 10.89 2.03 6.62
CA GLY A 82 9.84 1.61 5.70
C GLY A 82 9.55 0.11 5.78
N GLN A 83 10.59 -0.74 5.84
CA GLN A 83 10.44 -2.19 5.97
C GLN A 83 9.75 -2.55 7.29
N LEU A 84 10.16 -1.95 8.41
CA LEU A 84 9.51 -2.16 9.70
C LEU A 84 8.04 -1.73 9.66
N ALA A 85 7.74 -0.58 9.06
CA ALA A 85 6.37 -0.10 8.89
C ALA A 85 5.54 -1.03 8.00
N ALA A 86 6.11 -1.51 6.88
CA ALA A 86 5.44 -2.43 5.96
C ALA A 86 5.14 -3.79 6.62
N LYS A 87 6.11 -4.33 7.38
CA LYS A 87 5.91 -5.56 8.17
C LYS A 87 4.82 -5.39 9.23
N ARG A 88 4.79 -4.25 9.92
CA ARG A 88 3.71 -3.93 10.88
C ARG A 88 2.35 -3.83 10.20
N LEU A 89 2.27 -3.25 9.00
CA LEU A 89 1.02 -3.21 8.24
C LEU A 89 0.53 -4.62 7.87
N LEU A 90 1.43 -5.52 7.48
CA LEU A 90 1.07 -6.93 7.25
C LEU A 90 0.57 -7.60 8.54
N GLY A 91 1.24 -7.36 9.68
CA GLY A 91 0.84 -7.89 10.98
C GLY A 91 -0.50 -7.34 11.49
N GLU A 92 -0.75 -6.04 11.32
CA GLU A 92 -2.05 -5.40 11.64
C GLU A 92 -3.18 -5.88 10.72
N GLN A 93 -2.85 -6.28 9.48
CA GLN A 93 -3.82 -6.81 8.51
C GLN A 93 -4.28 -8.24 8.88
N VAL A 94 -3.62 -8.94 9.81
CA VAL A 94 -4.08 -10.25 10.35
C VAL A 94 -5.17 -10.08 11.41
N ARG A 95 -6.15 -9.20 11.17
CA ARG A 95 -7.47 -9.39 11.79
C ARG A 95 -8.19 -10.41 10.94
N LEU A 96 -7.93 -11.68 11.24
CA LEU A 96 -8.66 -12.83 10.70
C LEU A 96 -10.17 -12.57 10.82
N PRO A 97 -10.97 -12.99 9.82
CA PRO A 97 -12.41 -12.88 9.93
C PRO A 97 -12.86 -13.71 11.14
N PHE A 98 -13.33 -13.03 12.19
CA PHE A 98 -14.08 -13.70 13.24
C PHE A 98 -15.32 -14.32 12.58
N ARG A 99 -15.27 -15.62 12.29
CA ARG A 99 -16.48 -16.41 12.06
C ARG A 99 -17.30 -16.25 13.34
N LYS A 100 -18.37 -15.47 13.27
CA LYS A 100 -19.41 -15.49 14.29
C LYS A 100 -19.96 -16.92 14.32
N GLN A 101 -19.50 -17.74 15.25
CA GLN A 101 -20.19 -18.98 15.56
C GLN A 101 -21.56 -18.56 16.07
N LYS A 102 -22.61 -18.91 15.32
CA LYS A 102 -23.97 -18.80 15.83
C LYS A 102 -24.04 -19.74 17.04
N THR A 103 -24.13 -19.18 18.24
CA THR A 103 -24.59 -19.92 19.40
C THR A 103 -26.04 -20.33 19.14
N THR A 104 -26.25 -21.53 18.61
CA THR A 104 -27.56 -22.17 18.64
C THR A 104 -27.84 -22.52 20.10
N GLY A 105 -28.69 -21.71 20.73
CA GLY A 105 -29.23 -22.01 22.05
C GLY A 105 -29.91 -23.38 22.03
N LYS A 106 -29.46 -24.28 22.90
CA LYS A 106 -30.25 -25.46 23.26
C LYS A 106 -31.36 -24.97 24.20
N GLU A 107 -32.53 -24.75 23.63
CA GLU A 107 -33.77 -24.58 24.37
C GLU A 107 -34.11 -25.94 25.01
N GLN A 108 -33.74 -26.10 26.27
CA GLN A 108 -34.22 -27.20 27.11
C GLN A 108 -35.73 -27.03 27.29
N ARG A 109 -36.52 -27.72 26.47
CA ARG A 109 -37.94 -27.92 26.74
C ARG A 109 -38.07 -28.82 27.97
N LYS A 110 -38.54 -28.19 29.07
CA LYS A 110 -39.23 -28.85 30.18
C LYS A 110 -40.30 -29.81 29.65
N ARG A 111 -40.31 -31.03 30.16
CA ARG A 111 -41.49 -31.73 30.71
C ARG A 111 -41.04 -33.04 31.34
#